data_AF-A0A1U7CXJ2-F1
#
_entry.id   AF-A0A1U7CXJ2-F1
#
_cell.length_a   1.000
_cell.length_b   1.000
_cell.length_c   1.000
_cell.angle_alpha   90.00
_cell.angle_beta   90.00
_cell.angle_gamma   90.00
#
_symmetry.space_group_name_H-M   'P 1'
#
loop_
_entity.id
_entity.type
_entity.pdbx_description
1 polymer ?
#
loop_
_entity_poly.entity_id
_entity_poly.type
_entity_poly.pdbx_seq_one_letter_code
_entity_poly.pdbx_strand_id
1 'polypeptide(L)'
;MSLMTTPLVWAQSGGSGASTNPAATAYLALRRWCGGLTLSSPQPVPGFEGLWIFLGALGALVLIGLALQGAGPLLKQLCDVPGHVRLAQAAAARVWRAGRLVVAAIGFTVMSWTGALTLAFFFENQDRGRSDLLLLFRTRSRSELALEQGLTAALTPLRDLAGLADNLPALLAAIWLVFRFASGVRPMFVVATNASAQAAAPRFSIRDRRTIDGWATVVWTCAGLYAVYRIVAKAAGSAELPVGNCLVLETLIVPALMLFCDGFLLAWVLVELRDAGSDVRGETRLDPTQALKLMPAAALGCLLALPARYMATAVFLASQHVPSKVLATTVGRYIRWQLGWGLVDLQGASLVLVGAVGVIAWSRGSLAETFHGYRRLLARETGRLVVGLAVAGLGCAAAAGTTYLLVFLLPPAGWVLAAADSYAHYATMPIGLWTLSALVTLAERSLPIAAAASDPLPALDVVAPAPEGSEEPDAEPIAGP
;
A
#
# COMPACT_ATOMS: atom_id res chain seq x y z
N MET A 1 8.94 43.71 9.88
CA MET A 1 8.14 42.75 9.09
C MET A 1 7.97 41.48 9.92
N SER A 2 6.84 41.36 10.61
CA SER A 2 6.46 40.21 11.45
C SER A 2 5.36 39.42 10.73
N LEU A 3 5.76 38.65 9.71
CA LEU A 3 4.86 37.85 8.86
C LEU A 3 4.86 36.35 9.22
N MET A 4 5.52 35.94 10.30
CA MET A 4 5.63 34.53 10.73
C MET A 4 4.65 34.12 11.83
N THR A 5 3.66 34.95 12.18
CA THR A 5 2.71 34.64 13.25
C THR A 5 1.26 34.86 12.82
N THR A 6 0.83 34.20 11.75
CA THR A 6 -0.51 33.62 11.81
C THR A 6 -0.37 32.31 12.56
N PRO A 7 -0.56 32.27 13.89
CA PRO A 7 -0.77 30.98 14.52
C PRO A 7 -1.95 30.39 13.76
N LEU A 8 -1.79 29.18 13.21
CA LEU A 8 -2.96 28.39 12.84
C LEU A 8 -3.92 28.55 14.02
N VAL A 9 -5.16 28.97 13.77
CA VAL A 9 -6.21 29.09 14.79
C VAL A 9 -6.38 27.78 15.59
N TRP A 10 -5.81 26.69 15.07
CA TRP A 10 -5.70 25.33 15.62
C TRP A 10 -4.56 25.13 16.63
N ALA A 11 -3.52 25.97 16.64
CA ALA A 11 -2.33 25.88 17.49
C ALA A 11 -2.48 26.61 18.85
N GLN A 12 -3.61 27.29 19.11
CA GLN A 12 -3.88 27.92 20.41
C GLN A 12 -4.41 26.92 21.46
N SER A 13 -4.01 25.64 21.37
CA SER A 13 -4.42 24.58 22.29
C SER A 13 -3.65 24.57 23.63
N GLY A 14 -2.87 25.61 23.94
CA GLY A 14 -2.09 25.71 25.17
C GLY A 14 -2.83 26.26 26.40
N GLY A 15 -4.09 26.69 26.27
CA GLY A 15 -4.89 27.23 27.38
C GLY A 15 -5.70 26.17 28.12
N SER A 16 -6.08 26.43 29.38
CA SER A 16 -6.94 25.56 30.20
C SER A 16 -8.28 25.17 29.55
N GLY A 17 -8.74 25.94 28.54
CA GLY A 17 -9.93 25.67 27.72
C GLY A 17 -9.71 24.90 26.40
N ALA A 18 -8.47 24.56 26.04
CA ALA A 18 -8.15 23.84 24.80
C ALA A 18 -8.59 22.37 24.80
N SER A 19 -8.71 21.81 26.00
CA SER A 19 -9.01 20.39 26.24
C SER A 19 -10.45 19.97 25.96
N THR A 20 -11.36 20.92 25.76
CA THR A 20 -12.74 20.70 25.28
C THR A 20 -12.93 21.18 23.84
N ASN A 21 -11.85 21.61 23.16
CA ASN A 21 -11.93 22.16 21.82
C ASN A 21 -11.95 21.00 20.79
N PRO A 22 -13.06 20.79 20.05
CA PRO A 22 -13.13 19.77 19.00
C PRO A 22 -12.02 19.95 17.94
N ALA A 23 -11.55 21.19 17.75
CA ALA A 23 -10.48 21.51 16.84
C ALA A 23 -9.14 20.85 17.21
N ALA A 24 -8.84 20.70 18.50
CA ALA A 24 -7.60 20.07 18.98
C ALA A 24 -7.61 18.55 18.69
N THR A 25 -8.76 17.90 18.87
CA THR A 25 -8.92 16.46 18.56
C THR A 25 -8.86 16.21 17.05
N ALA A 26 -9.54 17.03 16.25
CA ALA A 26 -9.48 16.97 14.79
C ALA A 26 -8.06 17.15 14.25
N TYR A 27 -7.30 18.11 14.80
CA TYR A 27 -5.91 18.32 14.42
C TYR A 27 -5.01 17.15 14.83
N LEU A 28 -5.18 16.61 16.04
CA LEU A 28 -4.47 15.40 16.47
C LEU A 28 -4.76 14.21 15.54
N ALA A 29 -6.03 14.04 15.13
CA ALA A 29 -6.43 12.98 14.22
C ALA A 29 -5.78 13.11 12.85
N LEU A 30 -5.77 14.34 12.29
CA LEU A 30 -5.07 14.63 11.05
C LEU A 30 -3.57 14.34 11.15
N ARG A 31 -2.93 14.77 12.24
CA ARG A 31 -1.48 14.58 12.45
C ARG A 31 -1.11 13.11 12.56
N ARG A 32 -1.91 12.31 13.28
CA ARG A 32 -1.70 10.84 13.38
C ARG A 32 -1.85 10.16 12.02
N TRP A 33 -2.75 10.66 11.18
CA TRP A 33 -2.90 10.16 9.82
C TRP A 33 -1.76 10.57 8.89
N CYS A 34 -1.34 11.84 8.90
CA CYS A 34 -0.23 12.33 8.07
C CYS A 34 1.13 11.77 8.50
N GLY A 35 1.40 11.65 9.80
CA GLY A 35 2.69 11.24 10.33
C GLY A 35 2.84 9.73 10.50
N GLY A 36 1.76 9.04 10.84
CA GLY A 36 1.78 7.63 11.20
C GLY A 36 0.84 6.74 10.40
N LEU A 37 0.03 7.24 9.45
CA LEU A 37 -1.03 6.45 8.80
C LEU A 37 -2.03 5.81 9.77
N THR A 38 -2.21 6.44 10.94
CA THR A 38 -3.19 6.01 11.93
C THR A 38 -4.46 6.85 11.82
N LEU A 39 -5.50 6.25 11.23
CA LEU A 39 -6.80 6.88 11.08
C LEU A 39 -7.50 6.92 12.43
N SER A 40 -7.98 8.08 12.85
CA SER A 40 -8.59 8.25 14.16
C SER A 40 -9.79 9.20 14.10
N SER A 41 -10.67 9.07 15.09
CA SER A 41 -11.86 9.91 15.19
C SER A 41 -11.49 11.37 15.46
N PRO A 42 -12.06 12.31 14.68
CA PRO A 42 -11.83 13.74 14.85
C PRO A 42 -12.65 14.32 16.02
N GLN A 43 -13.61 13.57 16.57
CA GLN A 43 -14.52 14.04 17.61
C GLN A 43 -14.05 13.62 19.00
N PRO A 44 -14.19 14.46 20.04
CA PRO A 44 -13.77 14.10 21.39
C PRO A 44 -14.60 12.97 22.02
N VAL A 45 -15.84 12.76 21.56
CA VAL A 45 -16.77 11.76 22.09
C VAL A 45 -16.52 10.40 21.43
N PRO A 46 -16.52 9.28 22.19
CA PRO A 46 -16.39 7.97 21.60
C PRO A 46 -17.58 7.65 20.68
N GLY A 47 -17.32 6.99 19.56
CA GLY A 47 -18.37 6.69 18.59
C GLY A 47 -18.13 5.40 17.80
N PHE A 48 -19.18 4.92 17.16
CA PHE A 48 -19.18 3.75 16.29
C PHE A 48 -19.13 4.10 14.80
N GLU A 49 -18.86 5.35 14.45
CA GLU A 49 -18.90 5.80 13.05
C GLU A 49 -17.95 5.01 12.14
N GLY A 50 -16.76 4.65 12.63
CA GLY A 50 -15.84 3.77 11.89
C GLY A 50 -16.49 2.42 11.52
N LEU A 51 -17.28 1.84 12.43
CA LEU A 51 -18.04 0.61 12.17
C LEU A 51 -19.14 0.84 11.13
N TRP A 52 -19.91 1.92 11.25
CA TRP A 52 -20.99 2.21 10.29
C TRP A 52 -20.46 2.48 8.89
N ILE A 53 -19.36 3.21 8.77
CA ILE A 53 -18.66 3.44 7.50
C ILE A 53 -18.16 2.12 6.92
N PHE A 54 -17.57 1.25 7.75
CA PHE A 54 -17.10 -0.08 7.33
C PHE A 54 -18.26 -0.96 6.82
N LEU A 55 -19.33 -1.08 7.60
CA LEU A 55 -20.52 -1.84 7.22
C LEU A 55 -21.21 -1.24 5.99
N GLY A 56 -21.23 0.08 5.87
CA GLY A 56 -21.73 0.80 4.71
C GLY A 56 -20.95 0.49 3.44
N ALA A 57 -19.63 0.43 3.51
CA ALA A 57 -18.77 0.05 2.38
C ALA A 57 -18.98 -1.41 1.95
N LEU A 58 -19.06 -2.34 2.91
CA LEU A 58 -19.40 -3.74 2.63
C LEU A 58 -20.80 -3.87 2.03
N GLY A 59 -21.78 -3.14 2.57
CA GLY A 59 -23.14 -3.06 2.04
C GLY A 59 -23.18 -2.54 0.61
N ALA A 60 -22.40 -1.50 0.29
CA ALA A 60 -22.27 -0.98 -1.07
C ALA A 60 -21.69 -2.04 -2.03
N LEU A 61 -20.68 -2.80 -1.62
CA LEU A 61 -20.17 -3.93 -2.41
C LEU A 61 -21.22 -5.02 -2.61
N VAL A 62 -22.03 -5.34 -1.60
CA VAL A 62 -23.16 -6.28 -1.74
C VAL A 62 -24.16 -5.77 -2.77
N LEU A 63 -24.55 -4.49 -2.72
CA LEU A 63 -25.46 -3.89 -3.69
C LEU A 63 -24.90 -3.92 -5.12
N ILE A 64 -23.60 -3.62 -5.29
CA ILE A 64 -22.91 -3.75 -6.57
C ILE A 64 -22.92 -5.21 -7.06
N GLY A 65 -22.65 -6.16 -6.16
CA GLY A 65 -22.72 -7.60 -6.44
C GLY A 65 -24.12 -8.03 -6.90
N LEU A 66 -25.18 -7.54 -6.24
CA LEU A 66 -26.56 -7.82 -6.61
C LEU A 66 -26.85 -7.30 -8.03
N ALA A 67 -26.39 -6.09 -8.34
CA ALA A 67 -26.58 -5.48 -9.66
C ALA A 67 -25.82 -6.19 -10.78
N LEU A 68 -24.62 -6.72 -10.50
CA LEU A 68 -23.74 -7.33 -11.51
C LEU A 68 -23.89 -8.84 -11.66
N GLN A 69 -24.18 -9.57 -10.57
CA GLN A 69 -24.24 -11.04 -10.54
C GLN A 69 -25.66 -11.59 -10.37
N GLY A 70 -26.59 -10.78 -9.83
CA GLY A 70 -27.88 -11.24 -9.34
C GLY A 70 -27.82 -11.83 -7.92
N ALA A 71 -28.97 -11.95 -7.27
CA ALA A 71 -29.07 -12.36 -5.86
C ALA A 71 -28.61 -13.79 -5.58
N GLY A 72 -29.00 -14.75 -6.43
CA GLY A 72 -28.69 -16.17 -6.25
C GLY A 72 -27.19 -16.47 -6.19
N PRO A 73 -26.41 -16.11 -7.24
CA PRO A 73 -24.96 -16.33 -7.26
C PRO A 73 -24.24 -15.60 -6.12
N LEU A 74 -24.63 -14.36 -5.82
CA LEU A 74 -24.02 -13.58 -4.74
C LEU A 74 -24.24 -14.24 -3.38
N LEU A 75 -25.48 -14.61 -3.03
CA LEU A 75 -25.80 -15.27 -1.76
C LEU A 75 -25.09 -16.62 -1.65
N LYS A 76 -25.01 -17.38 -2.75
CA LYS A 76 -24.23 -18.63 -2.78
C LYS A 76 -22.75 -18.36 -2.45
N GLN A 77 -22.15 -17.31 -3.01
CA GLN A 77 -20.76 -16.96 -2.72
C GLN A 77 -20.56 -16.47 -1.29
N LEU A 78 -21.47 -15.65 -0.76
CA LEU A 78 -21.39 -15.17 0.63
C LEU A 78 -21.42 -16.33 1.62
N CYS A 79 -22.25 -17.35 1.36
CA CYS A 79 -22.38 -18.54 2.21
C CYS A 79 -21.43 -19.70 1.85
N ASP A 80 -20.53 -19.54 0.86
CA ASP A 80 -19.56 -20.57 0.44
C ASP A 80 -18.38 -20.68 1.43
N VAL A 81 -18.65 -21.14 2.65
CA VAL A 81 -17.65 -21.31 3.72
C VAL A 81 -16.44 -22.13 3.24
N PRO A 82 -16.59 -23.27 2.55
CA PRO A 82 -15.44 -24.01 2.02
C PRO A 82 -14.62 -23.18 1.01
N GLY A 83 -15.28 -22.40 0.15
CA GLY A 83 -14.62 -21.48 -0.77
C GLY A 83 -13.82 -20.38 -0.07
N HIS A 84 -14.36 -19.83 1.02
CA HIS A 84 -13.68 -18.82 1.84
C HIS A 84 -12.46 -19.39 2.55
N VAL A 85 -12.57 -20.60 3.12
CA VAL A 85 -11.44 -21.30 3.74
C VAL A 85 -10.34 -21.58 2.72
N ARG A 86 -10.69 -22.04 1.51
CA ARG A 86 -9.73 -22.26 0.42
C ARG A 86 -9.05 -20.97 -0.02
N LEU A 87 -9.79 -19.86 -0.10
CA LEU A 87 -9.20 -18.55 -0.39
C LEU A 87 -8.22 -18.13 0.69
N ALA A 88 -8.60 -18.27 1.97
CA ALA A 88 -7.75 -17.92 3.10
C ALA A 88 -6.45 -18.75 3.13
N GLN A 89 -6.55 -20.07 2.88
CA GLN A 89 -5.41 -20.98 2.80
C GLN A 89 -4.49 -20.64 1.61
N ALA A 90 -5.06 -20.39 0.43
CA ALA A 90 -4.27 -19.99 -0.74
C ALA A 90 -3.54 -18.66 -0.51
N ALA A 91 -4.23 -17.68 0.08
CA ALA A 91 -3.64 -16.39 0.41
C ALA A 91 -2.49 -16.53 1.44
N ALA A 92 -2.69 -17.32 2.49
CA ALA A 92 -1.68 -17.60 3.51
C ALA A 92 -0.47 -18.36 2.94
N ALA A 93 -0.70 -19.40 2.13
CA ALA A 93 0.36 -20.15 1.47
C ALA A 93 1.21 -19.25 0.56
N ARG A 94 0.58 -18.34 -0.19
CA ARG A 94 1.25 -17.35 -1.04
C ARG A 94 2.09 -16.37 -0.23
N VAL A 95 1.58 -15.85 0.90
CA VAL A 95 2.37 -15.00 1.81
C VAL A 95 3.58 -15.75 2.37
N TRP A 96 3.39 -17.01 2.78
CA TRP A 96 4.47 -17.85 3.32
C TRP A 96 5.56 -18.14 2.28
N ARG A 97 5.15 -18.44 1.04
CA ARG A 97 6.07 -18.61 -0.10
C ARG A 97 6.80 -17.31 -0.43
N ALA A 98 6.16 -16.16 -0.25
CA ALA A 98 6.76 -14.84 -0.34
C ALA A 98 7.58 -14.44 0.92
N GLY A 99 8.18 -15.40 1.63
CA GLY A 99 8.85 -15.17 2.91
C GLY A 99 9.92 -14.05 2.89
N ARG A 100 10.63 -13.86 1.77
CA ARG A 100 11.59 -12.74 1.60
C ARG A 100 10.92 -11.38 1.68
N LEU A 101 9.79 -11.21 0.99
CA LEU A 101 8.97 -10.00 1.05
C LEU A 101 8.50 -9.76 2.48
N VAL A 102 8.01 -10.81 3.16
CA VAL A 102 7.55 -10.72 4.55
C VAL A 102 8.68 -10.23 5.46
N VAL A 103 9.86 -10.85 5.38
CA VAL A 103 11.03 -10.46 6.18
C VAL A 103 11.46 -9.04 5.88
N ALA A 104 11.50 -8.64 4.61
CA ALA A 104 11.89 -7.30 4.21
C ALA A 104 10.87 -6.25 4.66
N ALA A 105 9.57 -6.50 4.48
CA ALA A 105 8.51 -5.58 4.91
C ALA A 105 8.53 -5.38 6.44
N ILE A 106 8.55 -6.48 7.21
CA ILE A 106 8.61 -6.42 8.67
C ILE A 106 9.92 -5.75 9.12
N GLY A 107 11.05 -6.17 8.57
CA GLY A 107 12.38 -5.64 8.93
C GLY A 107 12.49 -4.14 8.67
N PHE A 108 12.07 -3.67 7.48
CA PHE A 108 12.09 -2.24 7.17
C PHE A 108 11.14 -1.43 8.06
N THR A 109 9.96 -1.96 8.38
CA THR A 109 9.02 -1.27 9.27
C THR A 109 9.54 -1.19 10.70
N VAL A 110 10.05 -2.30 11.26
CA VAL A 110 10.64 -2.31 12.60
C VAL A 110 11.84 -1.37 12.67
N MET A 111 12.73 -1.39 11.68
CA MET A 111 13.88 -0.47 11.64
C MET A 111 13.44 1.00 11.53
N SER A 112 12.48 1.31 10.64
CA SER A 112 11.96 2.67 10.46
C SER A 112 11.38 3.21 11.76
N TRP A 113 10.54 2.41 12.41
CA TRP A 113 9.87 2.80 13.64
C TRP A 113 10.82 2.90 14.82
N THR A 114 11.68 1.88 15.05
CA THR A 114 12.66 1.91 16.14
C THR A 114 13.56 3.13 16.01
N GLY A 115 14.01 3.44 14.79
CA GLY A 115 14.77 4.65 14.51
C GLY A 115 13.97 5.92 14.81
N ALA A 116 12.71 6.00 14.38
CA ALA A 116 11.85 7.14 14.64
C ALA A 116 11.59 7.37 16.14
N LEU A 117 11.25 6.33 16.92
CA LEU A 117 11.08 6.45 18.37
C LEU A 117 12.37 6.82 19.08
N THR A 118 13.50 6.25 18.66
CA THR A 118 14.79 6.57 19.26
C THR A 118 15.10 8.04 19.05
N LEU A 119 14.88 8.56 17.84
CA LEU A 119 15.06 9.98 17.55
C LEU A 119 14.07 10.86 18.33
N ALA A 120 12.79 10.48 18.40
CA ALA A 120 11.79 11.22 19.17
C ALA A 120 12.14 11.24 20.68
N PHE A 121 12.65 10.13 21.21
CA PHE A 121 13.10 10.05 22.60
C PHE A 121 14.23 11.04 22.90
N PHE A 122 15.22 11.16 22.00
CA PHE A 122 16.37 12.03 22.21
C PHE A 122 16.14 13.51 21.84
N PHE A 123 15.30 13.79 20.85
CA PHE A 123 15.21 15.12 20.23
C PHE A 123 13.84 15.79 20.38
N GLU A 124 12.77 15.06 20.70
CA GLU A 124 11.44 15.64 20.80
C GLU A 124 11.03 15.96 22.24
N ASN A 125 10.16 16.96 22.36
CA ASN A 125 9.60 17.37 23.63
C ASN A 125 8.61 16.31 24.14
N GLN A 126 9.04 15.49 25.10
CA GLN A 126 8.25 14.41 25.71
C GLN A 126 6.90 14.90 26.28
N ASP A 127 6.82 16.18 26.67
CA ASP A 127 5.58 16.77 27.18
C ASP A 127 4.49 16.84 26.11
N ARG A 128 4.86 16.98 24.84
CA ARG A 128 3.91 17.05 23.73
C ARG A 128 3.15 15.73 23.58
N GLY A 129 3.85 14.62 23.40
CA GLY A 129 3.21 13.31 23.24
C GLY A 129 2.37 12.91 24.46
N ARG A 130 2.80 13.33 25.66
CA ARG A 130 2.04 13.14 26.90
C ARG A 130 0.76 13.97 26.89
N SER A 131 0.84 15.24 26.46
CA SER A 131 -0.32 16.11 26.36
C SER A 131 -1.35 15.60 25.35
N ASP A 132 -0.92 15.03 24.23
CA ASP A 132 -1.79 14.43 23.22
C ASP A 132 -2.51 13.19 23.77
N LEU A 133 -1.80 12.34 24.50
CA LEU A 133 -2.39 11.19 25.16
C LEU A 133 -3.39 11.60 26.26
N LEU A 134 -3.07 12.63 27.05
CA LEU A 134 -3.97 13.16 28.06
C LEU A 134 -5.21 13.83 27.46
N LEU A 135 -5.07 14.50 26.31
CA LEU A 135 -6.21 15.03 25.55
C LEU A 135 -7.19 13.92 25.19
N LEU A 136 -6.68 12.79 24.72
CA LEU A 136 -7.45 11.61 24.36
C LEU A 136 -8.13 10.92 25.57
N PHE A 137 -7.42 10.78 26.69
CA PHE A 137 -7.96 10.16 27.91
C PHE A 137 -8.94 11.03 28.70
N ARG A 138 -9.04 12.33 28.37
CA ARG A 138 -9.94 13.23 29.11
C ARG A 138 -11.41 12.95 28.84
N THR A 139 -11.74 12.51 27.63
CA THR A 139 -13.12 12.31 27.18
C THR A 139 -13.46 10.86 26.90
N ARG A 140 -12.46 9.96 26.91
CA ARG A 140 -12.61 8.54 26.61
C ARG A 140 -11.86 7.68 27.61
N SER A 141 -12.47 6.58 28.02
CA SER A 141 -11.76 5.50 28.69
C SER A 141 -10.75 4.84 27.74
N ARG A 142 -9.75 4.16 28.31
CA ARG A 142 -8.73 3.42 27.55
C ARG A 142 -9.35 2.38 26.61
N SER A 143 -10.40 1.69 27.08
CA SER A 143 -11.14 0.68 26.31
C SER A 143 -11.96 1.28 25.18
N GLU A 144 -12.63 2.41 25.42
CA GLU A 144 -13.37 3.11 24.35
C GLU A 144 -12.43 3.59 23.25
N LEU A 145 -11.27 4.13 23.63
CA LEU A 145 -10.29 4.59 22.65
C LEU A 145 -9.68 3.42 21.88
N ALA A 146 -9.32 2.33 22.56
CA ALA A 146 -8.82 1.13 21.91
C ALA A 146 -9.86 0.53 20.94
N LEU A 147 -11.13 0.48 21.34
CA LEU A 147 -12.23 0.04 20.48
C LEU A 147 -12.37 0.95 19.25
N GLU A 148 -12.41 2.27 19.46
CA GLU A 148 -12.52 3.25 18.38
C GLU A 148 -11.36 3.15 17.38
N GLN A 149 -10.11 3.00 17.87
CA GLN A 149 -8.95 2.78 17.01
C GLN A 149 -9.02 1.45 16.25
N GLY A 150 -9.56 0.40 16.87
CA GLY A 150 -9.85 -0.86 16.18
C GLY A 150 -10.86 -0.64 15.04
N LEU A 151 -11.97 0.03 15.33
CA LEU A 151 -13.01 0.30 14.34
C LEU A 151 -12.51 1.15 13.16
N THR A 152 -11.67 2.16 13.40
CA THR A 152 -11.06 2.94 12.30
C THR A 152 -10.00 2.13 11.54
N ALA A 153 -9.25 1.25 12.21
CA ALA A 153 -8.28 0.37 11.54
C ALA A 153 -8.94 -0.60 10.55
N ALA A 154 -10.20 -1.01 10.80
CA ALA A 154 -11.00 -1.84 9.88
C ALA A 154 -11.14 -1.23 8.49
N LEU A 155 -11.08 0.11 8.38
CA LEU A 155 -11.19 0.85 7.11
C LEU A 155 -9.91 0.82 6.27
N THR A 156 -8.82 0.28 6.82
CA THR A 156 -7.47 0.46 6.29
C THR A 156 -6.66 -0.84 6.20
N PRO A 157 -7.21 -1.96 5.69
CA PRO A 157 -6.52 -3.25 5.73
C PRO A 157 -5.22 -3.28 4.93
N LEU A 158 -5.05 -2.38 3.95
CA LEU A 158 -3.83 -2.28 3.13
C LEU A 158 -2.91 -1.12 3.51
N ARG A 159 -3.16 -0.40 4.62
CA ARG A 159 -2.39 0.83 4.92
C ARG A 159 -0.89 0.61 5.01
N ASP A 160 -0.47 -0.50 5.59
CA ASP A 160 0.95 -0.77 5.85
C ASP A 160 1.71 -1.15 4.57
N LEU A 161 0.99 -1.49 3.50
CA LEU A 161 1.55 -1.91 2.21
C LEU A 161 1.43 -0.83 1.14
N ALA A 162 0.29 -0.14 1.06
CA ALA A 162 0.14 1.05 0.21
C ALA A 162 0.83 2.28 0.83
N GLY A 163 1.26 2.16 2.08
CA GLY A 163 1.95 3.16 2.91
C GLY A 163 3.47 3.14 2.85
N LEU A 164 4.08 2.22 2.10
CA LEU A 164 5.46 1.79 2.35
C LEU A 164 6.51 2.90 2.20
N ALA A 165 6.26 3.98 1.46
CA ALA A 165 7.22 5.08 1.34
C ALA A 165 7.44 5.83 2.67
N ASP A 166 6.55 5.66 3.66
CA ASP A 166 6.75 6.19 5.01
C ASP A 166 7.84 5.41 5.78
N ASN A 167 8.25 4.24 5.29
CA ASN A 167 9.41 3.51 5.80
C ASN A 167 10.68 4.00 5.10
N LEU A 168 11.45 4.85 5.76
CA LEU A 168 12.68 5.41 5.19
C LEU A 168 13.68 4.34 4.73
N PRO A 169 13.90 3.21 5.45
CA PRO A 169 14.76 2.14 4.95
C PRO A 169 14.25 1.51 3.65
N ALA A 170 12.94 1.28 3.51
CA ALA A 170 12.35 0.74 2.28
C ALA A 170 12.49 1.73 1.11
N LEU A 171 12.28 3.02 1.38
CA LEU A 171 12.45 4.09 0.40
C LEU A 171 13.92 4.17 -0.09
N LEU A 172 14.89 4.13 0.82
CA LEU A 172 16.32 4.14 0.48
C LEU A 172 16.73 2.89 -0.30
N ALA A 173 16.22 1.72 0.07
CA ALA A 173 16.44 0.49 -0.67
C ALA A 173 15.87 0.57 -2.10
N ALA A 174 14.66 1.11 -2.26
CA ALA A 174 14.05 1.34 -3.57
C ALA A 174 14.87 2.32 -4.43
N ILE A 175 15.32 3.44 -3.86
CA ILE A 175 16.21 4.40 -4.54
C ILE A 175 17.46 3.69 -5.05
N TRP A 176 18.16 2.99 -4.17
CA TRP A 176 19.40 2.30 -4.51
C TRP A 176 19.18 1.26 -5.62
N LEU A 177 18.12 0.47 -5.53
CA LEU A 177 17.83 -0.61 -6.46
C LEU A 177 17.46 -0.08 -7.84
N VAL A 178 16.57 0.92 -7.91
CA VAL A 178 16.14 1.54 -9.18
C VAL A 178 17.26 2.38 -9.80
N PHE A 179 18.04 3.10 -8.99
CA PHE A 179 19.21 3.83 -9.47
C PHE A 179 20.25 2.88 -10.05
N ARG A 180 20.57 1.78 -9.33
CA ARG A 180 21.49 0.76 -9.81
C ARG A 180 20.98 0.16 -11.13
N PHE A 181 19.69 -0.14 -11.23
CA PHE A 181 19.08 -0.61 -12.46
C PHE A 181 19.26 0.39 -13.60
N ALA A 182 18.89 1.66 -13.40
CA ALA A 182 19.02 2.71 -14.40
C ALA A 182 20.49 2.95 -14.82
N SER A 183 21.43 2.89 -13.88
CA SER A 183 22.87 3.05 -14.14
C SER A 183 23.53 1.82 -14.78
N GLY A 184 22.97 0.64 -14.56
CA GLY A 184 23.49 -0.66 -15.01
C GLY A 184 23.20 -0.94 -16.49
N VAL A 185 22.34 -0.14 -17.11
CA VAL A 185 22.06 -0.20 -18.54
C VAL A 185 23.22 0.46 -19.31
N ARG A 186 24.30 -0.29 -19.53
CA ARG A 186 25.21 0.04 -20.64
C ARG A 186 24.43 -0.10 -21.95
N PRO A 187 24.52 0.86 -22.89
CA PRO A 187 24.03 0.66 -24.25
C PRO A 187 25.00 -0.30 -24.95
N MET A 188 24.91 -1.60 -24.66
CA MET A 188 25.55 -2.58 -25.51
C MET A 188 24.63 -2.76 -26.71
N PHE A 189 24.87 -1.97 -27.76
CA PHE A 189 24.67 -2.45 -29.12
C PHE A 189 25.54 -3.71 -29.25
N VAL A 190 25.01 -4.85 -28.80
CA VAL A 190 25.49 -6.14 -29.27
C VAL A 190 24.99 -6.22 -30.70
N VAL A 191 25.79 -5.70 -31.63
CA VAL A 191 25.77 -6.21 -32.99
C VAL A 191 26.15 -7.68 -32.82
N ALA A 192 25.14 -8.56 -32.78
CA ALA A 192 25.35 -9.99 -32.73
C ALA A 192 25.93 -10.40 -34.08
N THR A 193 27.24 -10.26 -34.25
CA THR A 193 27.90 -10.79 -35.45
C THR A 193 28.09 -12.28 -35.36
N ASN A 194 28.19 -12.91 -34.18
CA ASN A 194 28.27 -14.36 -34.04
C ASN A 194 27.90 -14.79 -32.61
N ALA A 195 26.72 -15.37 -32.37
CA ALA A 195 26.44 -16.08 -31.13
C ALA A 195 25.35 -17.13 -31.32
N SER A 196 25.77 -18.38 -31.19
CA SER A 196 24.97 -19.60 -31.14
C SER A 196 24.03 -19.62 -29.93
N ALA A 197 22.76 -19.87 -30.21
CA ALA A 197 21.75 -20.68 -29.48
C ALA A 197 21.74 -20.86 -27.94
N GLN A 198 22.39 -20.06 -27.10
CA GLN A 198 22.27 -20.20 -25.63
C GLN A 198 21.91 -18.89 -24.93
N ALA A 199 20.87 -18.99 -24.08
CA ALA A 199 20.18 -17.95 -23.33
C ALA A 199 19.41 -16.95 -24.20
N ALA A 200 18.15 -17.29 -24.52
CA ALA A 200 17.17 -16.36 -25.05
C ALA A 200 16.96 -15.20 -24.06
N ALA A 201 17.77 -14.14 -24.18
CA ALA A 201 17.50 -12.90 -23.49
C ALA A 201 16.07 -12.46 -23.82
N PRO A 202 15.28 -11.99 -22.84
CA PRO A 202 13.92 -11.54 -23.09
C PRO A 202 13.97 -10.45 -24.17
N ARG A 203 13.42 -10.76 -25.35
CA ARG A 203 13.32 -9.82 -26.46
C ARG A 203 12.30 -8.75 -26.08
N PHE A 204 12.74 -7.71 -25.38
CA PHE A 204 11.92 -6.53 -25.18
C PHE A 204 11.78 -5.79 -26.50
N SER A 205 10.56 -5.34 -26.81
CA SER A 205 10.42 -4.36 -27.87
C SER A 205 11.17 -3.09 -27.46
N ILE A 206 11.74 -2.37 -28.44
CA ILE A 206 12.44 -1.09 -28.20
C ILE A 206 11.54 -0.12 -27.42
N ARG A 207 10.22 -0.19 -27.66
CA ARG A 207 9.22 0.61 -26.97
C ARG A 207 9.09 0.26 -25.49
N ASP A 208 9.02 -1.03 -25.16
CA ASP A 208 8.90 -1.48 -23.76
C ASP A 208 10.12 -1.07 -22.94
N ARG A 209 11.32 -1.19 -23.52
CA ARG A 209 12.55 -0.77 -22.86
C ARG A 209 12.55 0.73 -22.56
N ARG A 210 12.20 1.57 -23.54
CA ARG A 210 12.09 3.03 -23.32
C ARG A 210 11.09 3.39 -22.22
N THR A 211 9.97 2.69 -22.14
CA THR A 211 8.97 2.91 -21.09
C THR A 211 9.51 2.54 -19.71
N ILE A 212 10.22 1.40 -19.59
CA ILE A 212 10.82 0.95 -18.32
C ILE A 212 11.92 1.90 -17.87
N ASP A 213 12.81 2.34 -18.77
CA ASP A 213 13.88 3.30 -18.48
C ASP A 213 13.31 4.66 -18.03
N GLY A 214 12.21 5.10 -18.65
CA GLY A 214 11.49 6.29 -18.25
C GLY A 214 10.91 6.17 -16.84
N TRP A 215 10.25 5.06 -16.53
CA TRP A 215 9.72 4.82 -15.17
C TRP A 215 10.82 4.69 -14.13
N ALA A 216 11.94 4.04 -14.46
CA ALA A 216 13.08 3.97 -13.55
C ALA A 216 13.54 5.39 -13.19
N THR A 217 13.68 6.26 -14.19
CA THR A 217 14.08 7.66 -14.00
C THR A 217 13.12 8.42 -13.10
N VAL A 218 11.81 8.31 -13.35
CA VAL A 218 10.78 8.93 -12.53
C VAL A 218 10.86 8.43 -11.09
N VAL A 219 10.92 7.11 -10.89
CA VAL A 219 10.89 6.50 -9.55
C VAL A 219 12.10 6.91 -8.72
N TRP A 220 13.34 6.77 -9.22
CA TRP A 220 14.51 7.12 -8.40
C TRP A 220 14.60 8.62 -8.14
N THR A 221 14.17 9.47 -9.10
CA THR A 221 14.11 10.92 -8.91
C THR A 221 13.07 11.30 -7.86
N CYS A 222 11.84 10.78 -7.98
CA CYS A 222 10.78 11.06 -7.03
C CYS A 222 11.13 10.56 -5.62
N ALA A 223 11.67 9.35 -5.52
CA ALA A 223 12.08 8.77 -4.25
C ALA A 223 13.26 9.53 -3.62
N GLY A 224 14.24 9.95 -4.42
CA GLY A 224 15.35 10.79 -3.96
C GLY A 224 14.87 12.14 -3.41
N LEU A 225 14.02 12.84 -4.16
CA LEU A 225 13.42 14.11 -3.72
C LEU A 225 12.58 13.94 -2.45
N TYR A 226 11.77 12.87 -2.39
CA TYR A 226 10.94 12.59 -1.21
C TYR A 226 11.78 12.23 0.02
N ALA A 227 12.86 11.45 -0.15
CA ALA A 227 13.78 11.13 0.94
C ALA A 227 14.46 12.40 1.49
N VAL A 228 14.96 13.28 0.61
CA VAL A 228 15.53 14.57 1.00
C VAL A 228 14.49 15.42 1.73
N TYR A 229 13.28 15.51 1.20
CA TYR A 229 12.17 16.23 1.83
C TYR A 229 11.92 15.74 3.27
N ARG A 230 11.86 14.42 3.48
CA ARG A 230 11.64 13.84 4.82
C ARG A 230 12.81 14.08 5.77
N ILE A 231 14.05 14.04 5.29
CA ILE A 231 15.24 14.33 6.10
C ILE A 231 15.21 15.80 6.54
N VAL A 232 14.92 16.72 5.63
CA VAL A 232 14.76 18.15 5.94
C VAL A 232 13.61 18.37 6.91
N ALA A 233 12.48 17.69 6.72
CA ALA A 233 11.33 17.78 7.62
C ALA A 233 11.65 17.37 9.05
N LYS A 234 12.37 16.25 9.19
CA LYS A 234 12.86 15.78 10.49
C LYS A 234 13.87 16.75 11.10
N ALA A 235 14.83 17.24 10.32
CA ALA A 235 15.83 18.21 10.78
C ALA A 235 15.21 19.54 11.21
N ALA A 236 14.10 19.94 10.59
CA ALA A 236 13.34 21.14 10.95
C ALA A 236 12.41 20.95 12.17
N GLY A 237 12.39 19.77 12.80
CA GLY A 237 11.52 19.47 13.95
C GLY A 237 10.06 19.20 13.59
N SER A 238 9.75 18.99 12.30
CA SER A 238 8.42 18.65 11.78
C SER A 238 8.32 17.15 11.52
N ALA A 239 8.67 16.31 12.50
CA ALA A 239 8.80 14.87 12.30
C ALA A 239 7.48 14.18 11.86
N GLU A 240 6.33 14.75 12.24
CA GLU A 240 5.00 14.16 12.03
C GLU A 240 4.19 14.87 10.93
N LEU A 241 4.62 16.04 10.49
CA LEU A 241 3.87 16.87 9.55
C LEU A 241 4.75 17.25 8.38
N PRO A 242 4.20 17.29 7.16
CA PRO A 242 4.94 17.79 6.02
C PRO A 242 5.34 19.25 6.28
N VAL A 243 6.61 19.60 6.04
CA VAL A 243 7.04 21.00 6.06
C VAL A 243 6.28 21.71 4.96
N GLY A 244 5.52 22.73 5.33
CA GLY A 244 5.03 23.71 4.37
C GLY A 244 5.53 25.06 4.83
N ASN A 245 6.31 25.71 3.98
CA ASN A 245 6.90 27.01 4.27
C ASN A 245 7.40 27.74 3.02
N CYS A 246 7.46 27.11 1.84
CA CYS A 246 8.12 27.74 0.70
C CYS A 246 7.22 27.91 -0.54
N LEU A 247 6.31 27.00 -0.89
CA LEU A 247 5.53 27.14 -2.13
C LEU A 247 4.14 26.47 -2.09
N VAL A 248 3.11 27.14 -2.63
CA VAL A 248 1.78 26.54 -2.94
C VAL A 248 1.92 25.24 -3.74
N LEU A 249 2.95 25.15 -4.56
CA LEU A 249 3.28 23.99 -5.39
C LEU A 249 3.56 22.71 -4.58
N GLU A 250 4.03 22.82 -3.32
CA GLU A 250 4.27 21.68 -2.42
C GLU A 250 3.00 20.85 -2.19
N THR A 251 1.85 21.53 -2.15
CA THR A 251 0.50 20.93 -2.03
C THR A 251 0.24 19.83 -3.07
N LEU A 252 0.81 19.98 -4.27
CA LEU A 252 0.66 19.01 -5.35
C LEU A 252 1.88 18.10 -5.49
N ILE A 253 3.08 18.67 -5.34
CA ILE A 253 4.34 17.92 -5.51
C ILE A 253 4.48 16.85 -4.43
N VAL A 254 4.30 17.18 -3.15
CA VAL A 254 4.58 16.22 -2.06
C VAL A 254 3.66 15.00 -2.13
N PRO A 255 2.32 15.14 -2.27
CA PRO A 255 1.46 13.98 -2.45
C PRO A 255 1.76 13.18 -3.74
N ALA A 256 2.16 13.84 -4.83
CA ALA A 256 2.55 13.15 -6.05
C ALA A 256 3.85 12.34 -5.87
N LEU A 257 4.86 12.91 -5.21
CA LEU A 257 6.09 12.21 -4.87
C LEU A 257 5.80 10.98 -4.01
N MET A 258 4.97 11.13 -2.97
CA MET A 258 4.50 10.02 -2.12
C MET A 258 3.86 8.93 -2.98
N LEU A 259 2.90 9.30 -3.83
CA LEU A 259 2.14 8.37 -4.67
C LEU A 259 3.03 7.53 -5.58
N PHE A 260 4.05 8.12 -6.22
CA PHE A 260 4.99 7.38 -7.06
C PHE A 260 5.89 6.44 -6.24
N CYS A 261 6.35 6.88 -5.07
CA CYS A 261 7.17 6.04 -4.20
C CYS A 261 6.38 4.84 -3.67
N ASP A 262 5.16 5.08 -3.19
CA ASP A 262 4.25 4.04 -2.74
C ASP A 262 3.88 3.10 -3.89
N GLY A 263 3.58 3.66 -5.06
CA GLY A 263 3.24 2.88 -6.25
C GLY A 263 4.33 1.90 -6.64
N PHE A 264 5.61 2.31 -6.59
CA PHE A 264 6.72 1.41 -6.85
C PHE A 264 6.85 0.30 -5.79
N LEU A 265 6.77 0.65 -4.51
CA LEU A 265 6.88 -0.31 -3.41
C LEU A 265 5.71 -1.30 -3.42
N LEU A 266 4.48 -0.83 -3.68
CA LEU A 266 3.31 -1.68 -3.86
C LEU A 266 3.45 -2.58 -5.10
N ALA A 267 3.97 -2.06 -6.22
CA ALA A 267 4.24 -2.86 -7.41
C ALA A 267 5.21 -4.01 -7.11
N TRP A 268 6.26 -3.75 -6.35
CA TRP A 268 7.18 -4.79 -5.88
C TRP A 268 6.47 -5.86 -5.04
N VAL A 269 5.67 -5.45 -4.05
CA VAL A 269 4.89 -6.37 -3.21
C VAL A 269 3.94 -7.22 -4.06
N LEU A 270 3.24 -6.61 -5.02
CA LEU A 270 2.30 -7.30 -5.92
C LEU A 270 3.00 -8.33 -6.79
N VAL A 271 4.18 -8.01 -7.34
CA VAL A 271 4.98 -8.94 -8.15
C VAL A 271 5.44 -10.12 -7.30
N GLU A 272 6.02 -9.90 -6.13
CA GLU A 272 6.48 -11.00 -5.25
C GLU A 272 5.32 -11.89 -4.81
N LEU A 273 4.16 -11.33 -4.45
CA LEU A 273 2.98 -12.12 -4.08
C LEU A 273 2.43 -12.91 -5.28
N ARG A 274 2.33 -12.29 -6.46
CA ARG A 274 1.88 -12.96 -7.68
C ARG A 274 2.80 -14.13 -8.02
N ASP A 275 4.11 -13.89 -8.04
CA ASP A 275 5.09 -14.88 -8.45
C ASP A 275 5.24 -16.00 -7.41
N ALA A 276 5.04 -15.72 -6.12
CA ALA A 276 4.94 -16.74 -5.07
C ALA A 276 3.73 -17.68 -5.24
N GLY A 277 2.74 -17.27 -6.02
CA GLY A 277 1.61 -18.08 -6.44
C GLY A 277 1.93 -19.09 -7.54
N SER A 278 2.88 -18.76 -8.41
CA SER A 278 3.31 -19.58 -9.54
C SER A 278 4.43 -20.51 -9.09
N ASP A 279 4.38 -21.81 -9.44
CA ASP A 279 5.44 -22.77 -9.08
C ASP A 279 6.77 -22.53 -9.84
N VAL A 280 6.92 -21.39 -10.51
CA VAL A 280 8.12 -20.94 -11.22
C VAL A 280 9.17 -20.50 -10.21
N ARG A 281 9.93 -21.46 -9.66
CA ARG A 281 11.10 -21.23 -8.80
C ARG A 281 12.34 -20.77 -9.59
N GLY A 282 12.17 -19.87 -10.56
CA GLY A 282 13.23 -19.37 -11.41
C GLY A 282 13.87 -18.10 -10.86
N GLU A 283 15.16 -18.19 -10.49
CA GLU A 283 16.10 -17.14 -10.07
C GLU A 283 15.76 -16.29 -8.83
N THR A 284 16.71 -16.29 -7.90
CA THR A 284 16.66 -15.70 -6.56
C THR A 284 16.76 -14.17 -6.52
N ARG A 285 16.66 -13.46 -7.66
CA ARG A 285 16.91 -12.01 -7.72
C ARG A 285 15.63 -11.22 -7.91
N LEU A 286 15.49 -10.14 -7.14
CA LEU A 286 14.43 -9.15 -7.29
C LEU A 286 14.61 -8.46 -8.65
N ASP A 287 13.66 -8.65 -9.56
CA ASP A 287 13.66 -8.00 -10.87
C ASP A 287 12.83 -6.70 -10.84
N PRO A 288 13.47 -5.51 -10.75
CA PRO A 288 12.77 -4.24 -10.74
C PRO A 288 11.98 -3.99 -12.04
N THR A 289 12.35 -4.65 -13.14
CA THR A 289 11.69 -4.50 -14.44
C THR A 289 10.19 -4.81 -14.34
N GLN A 290 9.83 -5.84 -13.58
CA GLN A 290 8.43 -6.24 -13.43
C GLN A 290 7.64 -5.23 -12.60
N ALA A 291 8.23 -4.71 -11.52
CA ALA A 291 7.60 -3.66 -10.71
C ALA A 291 7.46 -2.35 -11.52
N LEU A 292 8.50 -1.97 -12.28
CA LEU A 292 8.49 -0.77 -13.12
C LEU A 292 7.41 -0.82 -14.20
N LYS A 293 7.12 -2.00 -14.77
CA LYS A 293 6.01 -2.18 -15.72
C LYS A 293 4.64 -1.93 -15.10
N LEU A 294 4.47 -2.13 -13.79
CA LEU A 294 3.20 -1.91 -13.11
C LEU A 294 3.00 -0.46 -12.63
N MET A 295 4.02 0.40 -12.70
CA MET A 295 4.02 1.74 -12.09
C MET A 295 2.73 2.57 -12.21
N PRO A 296 2.18 2.82 -13.42
CA PRO A 296 0.98 3.65 -13.53
C PRO A 296 -0.23 3.00 -12.86
N ALA A 297 -0.39 1.69 -13.00
CA ALA A 297 -1.47 0.95 -12.36
C ALA A 297 -1.27 0.87 -10.85
N ALA A 298 -0.04 0.61 -10.36
CA ALA A 298 0.26 0.51 -8.93
C ALA A 298 0.12 1.86 -8.21
N ALA A 299 0.52 2.98 -8.84
CA ALA A 299 0.24 4.31 -8.32
C ALA A 299 -1.27 4.55 -8.18
N LEU A 300 -2.07 4.17 -9.19
CA LEU A 300 -3.53 4.18 -9.06
C LEU A 300 -4.00 3.27 -7.93
N GLY A 301 -3.41 2.08 -7.78
CA GLY A 301 -3.71 1.15 -6.69
C GLY A 301 -3.52 1.76 -5.30
N CYS A 302 -2.44 2.51 -5.10
CA CYS A 302 -2.23 3.26 -3.86
C CYS A 302 -3.29 4.34 -3.66
N LEU A 303 -3.67 5.07 -4.71
CA LEU A 303 -4.75 6.07 -4.63
C LEU A 303 -6.11 5.43 -4.31
N LEU A 304 -6.38 4.23 -4.84
CA LEU A 304 -7.62 3.49 -4.57
C LEU A 304 -7.62 2.83 -3.18
N ALA A 305 -6.45 2.50 -2.62
CA ALA A 305 -6.34 1.87 -1.31
C ALA A 305 -6.24 2.88 -0.16
N LEU A 306 -5.60 4.03 -0.38
CA LEU A 306 -5.34 5.06 0.63
C LEU A 306 -5.59 6.50 0.10
N PRO A 307 -6.75 6.80 -0.50
CA PRO A 307 -7.01 8.14 -1.02
C PRO A 307 -6.94 9.22 0.06
N ALA A 308 -7.38 8.89 1.27
CA ALA A 308 -7.35 9.80 2.40
C ALA A 308 -5.93 10.23 2.79
N ARG A 309 -4.89 9.42 2.54
CA ARG A 309 -3.50 9.79 2.85
C ARG A 309 -3.06 10.96 1.99
N TYR A 310 -3.18 10.83 0.67
CA TYR A 310 -2.77 11.85 -0.28
C TYR A 310 -3.60 13.13 -0.13
N MET A 311 -4.91 12.97 0.10
CA MET A 311 -5.80 14.09 0.37
C MET A 311 -5.45 14.80 1.68
N ALA A 312 -5.14 14.09 2.76
CA ALA A 312 -4.77 14.69 4.02
C ALA A 312 -3.50 15.53 3.91
N THR A 313 -2.46 15.00 3.25
CA THR A 313 -1.22 15.74 2.99
C THR A 313 -1.48 16.99 2.15
N ALA A 314 -2.28 16.87 1.08
CA ALA A 314 -2.65 18.01 0.24
C ALA A 314 -3.44 19.06 1.04
N VAL A 315 -4.47 18.66 1.79
CA VAL A 315 -5.29 19.58 2.60
C VAL A 315 -4.46 20.24 3.68
N PHE A 316 -3.58 19.50 4.35
CA PHE A 316 -2.70 20.05 5.38
C PHE A 316 -1.78 21.12 4.79
N LEU A 317 -1.06 20.82 3.71
CA LEU A 317 -0.16 21.77 3.04
C LEU A 317 -0.93 22.97 2.48
N ALA A 318 -2.07 22.73 1.83
CA ALA A 318 -2.93 23.79 1.31
C ALA A 318 -3.38 24.73 2.43
N SER A 319 -3.82 24.17 3.58
CA SER A 319 -4.42 24.94 4.68
C SER A 319 -3.52 26.02 5.24
N GLN A 320 -2.20 25.89 5.10
CA GLN A 320 -1.22 26.89 5.50
C GLN A 320 -1.22 28.14 4.60
N HIS A 321 -1.79 28.02 3.40
CA HIS A 321 -1.86 29.08 2.40
C HIS A 321 -3.28 29.59 2.15
N VAL A 322 -4.31 28.97 2.75
CA VAL A 322 -5.71 29.35 2.52
C VAL A 322 -6.08 30.61 3.30
N PRO A 323 -6.50 31.71 2.63
CA PRO A 323 -7.00 32.90 3.31
C PRO A 323 -8.29 32.61 4.08
N SER A 324 -8.50 33.30 5.20
CA SER A 324 -9.71 33.16 6.04
C SER A 324 -11.02 33.37 5.27
N LYS A 325 -11.03 34.25 4.25
CA LYS A 325 -12.19 34.47 3.37
C LYS A 325 -12.59 33.21 2.59
N VAL A 326 -11.62 32.39 2.18
CA VAL A 326 -11.88 31.12 1.48
C VAL A 326 -12.49 30.10 2.42
N LEU A 327 -12.14 30.11 3.71
CA LEU A 327 -12.75 29.23 4.72
C LEU A 327 -14.26 29.47 4.92
N ALA A 328 -14.79 30.64 4.55
CA ALA A 328 -16.22 30.93 4.56
C ALA A 328 -16.98 30.38 3.33
N THR A 329 -16.29 29.95 2.28
CA THR A 329 -16.88 29.47 1.03
C THR A 329 -17.21 27.96 1.06
N THR A 330 -17.77 27.45 -0.03
CA THR A 330 -17.95 26.00 -0.26
C THR A 330 -16.63 25.23 -0.22
N VAL A 331 -15.53 25.81 -0.73
CA VAL A 331 -14.18 25.23 -0.64
C VAL A 331 -13.76 25.11 0.83
N GLY A 332 -14.00 26.16 1.62
CA GLY A 332 -13.80 26.15 3.06
C GLY A 332 -14.63 25.11 3.80
N ARG A 333 -15.88 24.90 3.39
CA ARG A 333 -16.73 23.82 3.91
C ARG A 333 -16.16 22.45 3.61
N TYR A 334 -15.66 22.22 2.40
CA TYR A 334 -15.01 20.96 2.03
C TYR A 334 -13.74 20.71 2.84
N ILE A 335 -12.88 21.72 3.00
CA ILE A 335 -11.68 21.63 3.85
C ILE A 335 -12.07 21.29 5.30
N ARG A 336 -13.08 21.96 5.87
CA ARG A 336 -13.57 21.65 7.22
C ARG A 336 -14.14 20.24 7.34
N TRP A 337 -14.84 19.74 6.32
CA TRP A 337 -15.32 18.36 6.30
C TRP A 337 -14.16 17.38 6.29
N GLN A 338 -13.13 17.61 5.47
CA GLN A 338 -11.91 16.79 5.44
C GLN A 338 -11.19 16.77 6.79
N LEU A 339 -11.08 17.92 7.46
CA LEU A 339 -10.52 18.01 8.81
C LEU A 339 -11.41 17.35 9.89
N GLY A 340 -12.68 17.12 9.58
CA GLY A 340 -13.60 16.31 10.39
C GLY A 340 -13.60 14.85 9.91
N TRP A 341 -14.80 14.31 9.64
CA TRP A 341 -14.97 12.91 9.24
C TRP A 341 -14.58 12.62 7.78
N GLY A 342 -14.32 13.65 6.96
CA GLY A 342 -14.17 13.47 5.52
C GLY A 342 -13.02 12.58 5.08
N LEU A 343 -11.91 12.56 5.83
CA LEU A 343 -10.82 11.61 5.56
C LEU A 343 -11.23 10.16 5.89
N VAL A 344 -12.02 9.96 6.94
CA VAL A 344 -12.55 8.65 7.32
C VAL A 344 -13.58 8.18 6.29
N ASP A 345 -14.49 9.07 5.87
CA ASP A 345 -15.50 8.80 4.84
C ASP A 345 -14.83 8.44 3.51
N LEU A 346 -13.80 9.20 3.10
CA LEU A 346 -13.04 8.96 1.87
C LEU A 346 -12.31 7.62 1.92
N GLN A 347 -11.74 7.27 3.08
CA GLN A 347 -11.10 5.97 3.28
C GLN A 347 -12.12 4.82 3.28
N GLY A 348 -13.30 5.02 3.87
CA GLY A 348 -14.40 4.06 3.82
C GLY A 348 -14.88 3.80 2.39
N ALA A 349 -15.09 4.85 1.61
CA ALA A 349 -15.45 4.74 0.20
C ALA A 349 -14.38 3.97 -0.61
N SER A 350 -13.11 4.10 -0.24
CA SER A 350 -11.99 3.39 -0.89
C SER A 350 -12.06 1.86 -0.75
N LEU A 351 -12.68 1.33 0.32
CA LEU A 351 -12.89 -0.11 0.48
C LEU A 351 -13.72 -0.72 -0.65
N VAL A 352 -14.62 0.07 -1.25
CA VAL A 352 -15.42 -0.37 -2.41
C VAL A 352 -14.57 -0.51 -3.68
N LEU A 353 -13.35 0.03 -3.69
CA LEU A 353 -12.44 0.02 -4.84
C LEU A 353 -11.17 -0.80 -4.59
N VAL A 354 -10.88 -1.16 -3.34
CA VAL A 354 -9.64 -1.84 -2.95
C VAL A 354 -9.42 -3.18 -3.68
N GLY A 355 -10.49 -3.85 -4.11
CA GLY A 355 -10.39 -5.08 -4.90
C GLY A 355 -9.67 -4.90 -6.25
N ALA A 356 -9.64 -3.68 -6.80
CA ALA A 356 -8.87 -3.36 -8.00
C ALA A 356 -7.36 -3.57 -7.79
N VAL A 357 -6.87 -3.48 -6.55
CA VAL A 357 -5.44 -3.66 -6.25
C VAL A 357 -4.96 -5.07 -6.60
N GLY A 358 -5.78 -6.10 -6.39
CA GLY A 358 -5.46 -7.47 -6.81
C GLY A 358 -5.35 -7.63 -8.34
N VAL A 359 -6.14 -6.87 -9.09
CA VAL A 359 -6.15 -6.88 -10.57
C VAL A 359 -4.87 -6.26 -11.13
N ILE A 360 -4.28 -5.28 -10.44
CA ILE A 360 -3.04 -4.60 -10.88
C ILE A 360 -1.89 -5.58 -11.07
N ALA A 361 -1.78 -6.62 -10.23
CA ALA A 361 -0.75 -7.65 -10.37
C ALA A 361 -0.75 -8.32 -11.76
N TRP A 362 -1.90 -8.31 -12.43
CA TRP A 362 -2.15 -8.98 -13.70
C TRP A 362 -2.36 -8.01 -14.89
N SER A 363 -2.41 -6.68 -14.66
CA SER A 363 -2.79 -5.69 -15.69
C SER A 363 -1.64 -5.16 -16.53
N ARG A 364 -0.41 -5.64 -16.33
CA ARG A 364 0.81 -5.20 -17.04
C ARG A 364 1.00 -3.66 -17.06
N GLY A 365 0.46 -2.96 -16.06
CA GLY A 365 0.50 -1.48 -15.97
C GLY A 365 -0.63 -0.75 -16.68
N SER A 366 -1.52 -1.42 -17.42
CA SER A 366 -2.61 -0.76 -18.12
C SER A 366 -3.75 -0.37 -17.17
N LEU A 367 -4.08 0.93 -17.13
CA LEU A 367 -5.21 1.42 -16.34
C LEU A 367 -6.55 0.87 -16.87
N ALA A 368 -6.70 0.82 -18.19
CA ALA A 368 -7.89 0.30 -18.84
C ALA A 368 -8.11 -1.19 -18.50
N GLU A 369 -7.05 -1.99 -18.55
CA GLU A 369 -7.11 -3.40 -18.15
C GLU A 369 -7.40 -3.56 -16.66
N THR A 370 -6.88 -2.66 -15.82
CA THR A 370 -7.16 -2.66 -14.37
C THR A 370 -8.65 -2.45 -14.10
N PHE A 371 -9.27 -1.42 -14.70
CA PHE A 371 -10.71 -1.17 -14.52
C PHE A 371 -11.58 -2.27 -15.15
N HIS A 372 -11.21 -2.74 -16.35
CA HIS A 372 -11.97 -3.79 -17.02
C HIS A 372 -11.87 -5.12 -16.27
N GLY A 373 -10.69 -5.42 -15.72
CA GLY A 373 -10.45 -6.56 -14.87
C GLY A 373 -11.17 -6.45 -13.53
N TYR A 374 -11.21 -5.25 -12.92
CA TYR A 374 -11.96 -5.02 -11.69
C TYR A 374 -13.46 -5.24 -11.87
N ARG A 375 -14.02 -4.74 -12.98
CA ARG A 375 -15.42 -5.03 -13.34
C ARG A 375 -15.68 -6.53 -13.48
N ARG A 376 -14.75 -7.30 -14.07
CA ARG A 376 -14.86 -8.76 -14.18
C ARG A 376 -14.75 -9.45 -12.83
N LEU A 377 -13.85 -9.00 -11.95
CA LEU A 377 -13.73 -9.48 -10.58
C LEU A 377 -15.05 -9.26 -9.84
N LEU A 378 -15.62 -8.07 -9.90
CA LEU A 378 -16.94 -7.79 -9.30
C LEU A 378 -18.03 -8.66 -9.91
N ALA A 379 -18.07 -8.83 -11.22
CA ALA A 379 -19.08 -9.69 -11.87
C ALA A 379 -18.94 -11.18 -11.55
N ARG A 380 -17.81 -11.64 -10.99
CA ARG A 380 -17.54 -13.08 -10.76
C ARG A 380 -17.31 -13.47 -9.31
N GLU A 381 -16.78 -12.58 -8.49
CA GLU A 381 -16.23 -12.92 -7.16
C GLU A 381 -16.62 -11.90 -6.07
N THR A 382 -17.63 -11.04 -6.29
CA THR A 382 -18.04 -10.03 -5.29
C THR A 382 -18.35 -10.63 -3.93
N GLY A 383 -19.06 -11.75 -3.83
CA GLY A 383 -19.40 -12.34 -2.53
C GLY A 383 -18.15 -12.76 -1.75
N ARG A 384 -17.14 -13.32 -2.43
CA ARG A 384 -15.87 -13.68 -1.81
C ARG A 384 -15.00 -12.47 -1.48
N LEU A 385 -15.06 -11.41 -2.31
CA LEU A 385 -14.41 -10.13 -2.02
C LEU A 385 -14.98 -9.51 -0.74
N VAL A 386 -16.31 -9.46 -0.59
CA VAL A 386 -16.98 -8.93 0.60
C VAL A 386 -16.54 -9.68 1.85
N VAL A 387 -16.55 -11.03 1.82
CA VAL A 387 -16.13 -11.84 2.97
C VAL A 387 -14.64 -11.66 3.26
N GLY A 388 -13.79 -11.63 2.24
CA GLY A 388 -12.36 -11.38 2.40
C GLY A 388 -12.06 -10.03 3.05
N LEU A 389 -12.74 -8.96 2.63
CA LEU A 389 -12.62 -7.63 3.23
C LEU A 389 -13.23 -7.54 4.62
N ALA A 390 -14.32 -8.25 4.88
CA ALA A 390 -14.91 -8.35 6.22
C ALA A 390 -13.93 -9.00 7.21
N VAL A 391 -13.33 -10.13 6.83
CA VAL A 391 -12.31 -10.82 7.65
C VAL A 391 -11.07 -9.96 7.84
N ALA A 392 -10.58 -9.31 6.77
CA ALA A 392 -9.45 -8.39 6.87
C ALA A 392 -9.72 -7.21 7.81
N GLY A 393 -10.87 -6.54 7.66
CA GLY A 393 -11.26 -5.41 8.49
C GLY A 393 -11.43 -5.79 9.96
N LEU A 394 -12.11 -6.91 10.24
CA LEU A 394 -12.24 -7.43 11.61
C LEU A 394 -10.89 -7.83 12.20
N GLY A 395 -10.02 -8.46 11.40
CA GLY A 395 -8.66 -8.79 11.80
C GLY A 395 -7.87 -7.54 12.17
N CYS A 396 -7.91 -6.50 11.32
CA CYS A 396 -7.24 -5.23 11.58
C CYS A 396 -7.80 -4.54 12.83
N ALA A 397 -9.12 -4.57 13.02
CA ALA A 397 -9.78 -4.00 14.19
C ALA A 397 -9.36 -4.70 15.49
N ALA A 398 -9.36 -6.03 15.49
CA ALA A 398 -8.94 -6.82 16.63
C ALA A 398 -7.45 -6.62 16.94
N ALA A 399 -6.58 -6.67 15.92
CA ALA A 399 -5.14 -6.53 16.07
C ALA A 399 -4.76 -5.12 16.59
N ALA A 400 -5.28 -4.07 15.95
CA ALA A 400 -5.03 -2.70 16.38
C ALA A 400 -5.65 -2.46 17.76
N GLY A 401 -6.94 -2.75 17.96
CA GLY A 401 -7.63 -2.50 19.22
C GLY A 401 -6.99 -3.20 20.42
N THR A 402 -6.59 -4.47 20.26
CA THR A 402 -5.85 -5.20 21.30
C THR A 402 -4.53 -4.53 21.62
N THR A 403 -3.80 -4.09 20.59
CA THR A 403 -2.52 -3.41 20.77
C THR A 403 -2.66 -2.10 21.53
N TYR A 404 -3.62 -1.26 21.15
CA TYR A 404 -3.92 -0.02 21.88
C TYR A 404 -4.32 -0.31 23.32
N LEU A 405 -5.19 -1.29 23.54
CA LEU A 405 -5.63 -1.68 24.88
C LEU A 405 -4.44 -2.05 25.77
N LEU A 406 -3.53 -2.90 25.27
CA LEU A 406 -2.35 -3.34 26.00
C LEU A 406 -1.38 -2.19 26.28
N VAL A 407 -1.06 -1.38 25.28
CA VAL A 407 -0.11 -0.27 25.43
C VAL A 407 -0.67 0.81 26.37
N PHE A 408 -1.98 1.06 26.35
CA PHE A 408 -2.61 2.00 27.27
C PHE A 408 -2.73 1.51 28.71
N LEU A 409 -2.39 0.26 29.02
CA LEU A 409 -2.22 -0.16 30.42
C LEU A 409 -1.03 0.56 31.08
N LEU A 410 -0.04 0.98 30.30
CA LEU A 410 1.14 1.68 30.76
C LEU A 410 0.82 3.09 31.30
N PRO A 411 1.64 3.63 32.23
CA PRO A 411 1.49 4.99 32.71
C PRO A 411 1.57 6.01 31.56
N PRO A 412 0.75 7.07 31.54
CA PRO A 412 0.81 8.08 30.48
C PRO A 412 2.18 8.75 30.38
N ALA A 413 2.86 8.55 29.26
CA ALA A 413 4.16 9.15 28.95
C ALA A 413 4.23 9.58 27.48
N GLY A 414 5.23 10.41 27.14
CA GLY A 414 5.38 11.01 25.81
C GLY A 414 5.42 10.02 24.65
N TRP A 415 5.99 8.84 24.90
CA TRP A 415 6.20 7.80 23.88
C TRP A 415 5.03 6.80 23.77
N VAL A 416 4.08 6.79 24.70
CA VAL A 416 3.07 5.71 24.80
C VAL A 416 2.12 5.71 23.60
N LEU A 417 1.67 6.88 23.15
CA LEU A 417 0.79 6.99 21.97
C LEU A 417 1.50 6.55 20.70
N ALA A 418 2.72 7.06 20.46
CA ALA A 418 3.53 6.68 19.29
C ALA A 418 3.88 5.19 19.28
N ALA A 419 4.11 4.60 20.47
CA ALA A 419 4.31 3.17 20.60
C ALA A 419 3.05 2.37 20.26
N ALA A 420 1.87 2.81 20.74
CA ALA A 420 0.60 2.16 20.43
C ALA A 420 0.30 2.17 18.94
N ASP A 421 0.45 3.32 18.28
CA ASP A 421 0.28 3.48 16.82
C ASP A 421 1.15 2.45 16.10
N SER A 422 2.42 2.37 16.47
CA SER A 422 3.39 1.60 15.71
C SER A 422 3.37 0.10 15.99
N TYR A 423 3.10 -0.34 17.23
CA TYR A 423 2.76 -1.74 17.47
C TYR A 423 1.50 -2.14 16.71
N ALA A 424 0.53 -1.23 16.55
CA ALA A 424 -0.68 -1.53 15.79
C ALA A 424 -0.34 -1.74 14.31
N HIS A 425 0.55 -0.93 13.71
CA HIS A 425 1.07 -1.17 12.35
C HIS A 425 1.78 -2.53 12.22
N TYR A 426 2.62 -2.89 13.20
CA TYR A 426 3.25 -4.20 13.23
C TYR A 426 2.23 -5.33 13.28
N ALA A 427 1.19 -5.21 14.11
CA ALA A 427 0.14 -6.20 14.26
C ALA A 427 -0.78 -6.30 13.02
N THR A 428 -1.02 -5.18 12.31
CA THR A 428 -1.86 -5.15 11.11
C THR A 428 -1.14 -5.54 9.82
N MET A 429 0.19 -5.45 9.76
CA MET A 429 0.96 -5.77 8.56
C MET A 429 0.75 -7.21 8.03
N PRO A 430 0.76 -8.28 8.85
CA PRO A 430 0.46 -9.63 8.38
C PRO A 430 -0.94 -9.76 7.77
N ILE A 431 -1.93 -9.06 8.35
CA ILE A 431 -3.30 -9.04 7.86
C ILE A 431 -3.36 -8.30 6.51
N GLY A 432 -2.60 -7.21 6.35
CA GLY A 432 -2.47 -6.52 5.07
C GLY A 432 -1.85 -7.38 3.99
N LEU A 433 -0.78 -8.14 4.30
CA LEU A 433 -0.15 -9.08 3.37
C LEU A 433 -1.12 -10.19 2.96
N TRP A 434 -1.86 -10.74 3.93
CA TRP A 434 -2.90 -11.72 3.67
C TRP A 434 -4.02 -11.15 2.79
N THR A 435 -4.48 -9.92 3.07
CA THR A 435 -5.54 -9.24 2.32
C THR A 435 -5.10 -9.05 0.87
N LEU A 436 -3.91 -8.49 0.66
CA LEU A 436 -3.38 -8.27 -0.68
C LEU A 436 -3.23 -9.58 -1.45
N SER A 437 -2.73 -10.63 -0.79
CA SER A 437 -2.61 -11.97 -1.36
C SER A 437 -3.96 -12.58 -1.74
N ALA A 438 -5.00 -12.40 -0.90
CA ALA A 438 -6.36 -12.81 -1.20
C ALA A 438 -6.93 -12.06 -2.41
N LEU A 439 -6.69 -10.75 -2.52
CA LEU A 439 -7.09 -9.95 -3.69
C LEU A 439 -6.41 -10.42 -4.98
N VAL A 440 -5.11 -10.70 -4.95
CA VAL A 440 -4.38 -11.24 -6.11
C VAL A 440 -4.92 -12.61 -6.50
N THR A 441 -5.28 -13.45 -5.53
CA THR A 441 -5.88 -14.78 -5.76
C THR A 441 -7.29 -14.69 -6.35
N LEU A 442 -8.12 -13.74 -5.89
CA LEU A 442 -9.44 -13.49 -6.48
C LEU A 442 -9.30 -12.96 -7.92
N ALA A 443 -8.36 -12.05 -8.15
CA ALA A 443 -8.08 -11.54 -9.48
C ALA A 443 -7.65 -12.67 -10.43
N GLU A 444 -6.72 -13.53 -10.00
CA GLU A 444 -6.27 -14.70 -10.76
C GLU A 444 -7.41 -15.62 -11.20
N ARG A 445 -8.35 -15.93 -10.30
CA ARG A 445 -9.54 -16.75 -10.63
C ARG A 445 -10.48 -16.08 -11.62
N SER A 446 -10.52 -14.75 -11.62
CA SER A 446 -11.48 -13.98 -12.42
C SER A 446 -10.96 -13.58 -13.80
N LEU A 447 -9.63 -13.53 -14.02
CA LEU A 447 -8.99 -12.98 -15.20
C LEU A 447 -8.42 -14.07 -16.14
N PRO A 448 -8.71 -14.01 -17.45
CA PRO A 448 -8.22 -15.02 -18.41
C PRO A 448 -6.70 -14.97 -18.63
N ILE A 449 -6.09 -13.79 -18.47
CA ILE A 449 -4.64 -13.59 -18.63
C ILE A 449 -3.86 -14.33 -17.53
N ALA A 450 -4.44 -14.47 -16.33
CA ALA A 450 -3.83 -15.19 -15.24
C ALA A 450 -3.87 -16.71 -15.48
N ALA A 451 -4.95 -17.23 -16.05
CA ALA A 451 -5.06 -18.64 -16.46
C ALA A 451 -4.00 -19.01 -17.52
N ALA A 452 -3.79 -18.16 -18.53
CA ALA A 452 -2.78 -18.40 -19.55
C ALA A 452 -1.32 -18.31 -19.02
N ALA A 453 -1.08 -17.61 -17.91
CA ALA A 453 0.24 -17.53 -17.28
C ALA A 453 0.51 -18.69 -16.30
N SER A 454 -0.54 -19.42 -15.89
CA SER A 454 -0.45 -20.57 -14.99
C SER A 454 -0.45 -21.92 -15.72
N ASP A 455 -0.75 -21.94 -17.02
CA ASP A 455 -0.52 -23.12 -17.87
C ASP A 455 0.98 -23.39 -17.97
N PRO A 456 1.47 -24.58 -17.56
CA PRO A 456 2.86 -24.95 -17.79
C PRO A 456 3.09 -24.92 -19.30
N LEU A 457 4.09 -24.15 -19.75
CA LEU A 457 4.58 -24.20 -21.12
C LEU A 457 4.72 -25.68 -21.49
N PRO A 458 4.13 -26.15 -22.62
CA PRO A 458 4.35 -27.51 -23.07
C PRO A 458 5.86 -27.67 -23.09
N ALA A 459 6.35 -28.69 -22.36
CA ALA A 459 7.76 -29.03 -22.38
C ALA A 459 8.15 -29.02 -23.86
N LEU A 460 8.98 -28.06 -24.25
CA LEU A 460 9.61 -28.12 -25.55
C LEU A 460 10.34 -29.44 -25.48
N ASP A 461 9.79 -30.45 -26.16
CA ASP A 461 10.43 -31.73 -26.35
C ASP A 461 11.82 -31.37 -26.83
N VAL A 462 12.79 -31.46 -25.91
CA VAL A 462 14.19 -31.35 -26.24
C VAL A 462 14.38 -32.55 -27.12
N VAL A 463 14.28 -32.34 -28.43
CA VAL A 463 14.65 -33.31 -29.45
C VAL A 463 16.05 -33.71 -29.06
N ALA A 464 16.17 -34.89 -28.46
CA ALA A 464 17.46 -35.45 -28.12
C ALA A 464 18.28 -35.40 -29.40
N PRO A 465 19.50 -34.83 -29.38
CA PRO A 465 20.33 -34.81 -30.57
C PRO A 465 20.39 -36.24 -31.11
N ALA A 466 20.06 -36.38 -32.40
CA ALA A 466 20.11 -37.67 -33.07
C ALA A 466 21.50 -38.28 -32.81
N PRO A 467 21.59 -39.57 -32.47
CA PRO A 467 22.89 -40.21 -32.28
C PRO A 467 23.67 -40.11 -33.60
N GLU A 468 24.71 -39.29 -33.61
CA GLU A 468 25.73 -39.32 -34.63
C GLU A 468 26.48 -40.66 -34.52
N GLY A 469 26.46 -41.44 -35.59
CA GLY A 469 27.37 -42.58 -35.76
C GLY A 469 26.75 -43.95 -35.50
N SER A 470 26.03 -44.47 -36.48
CA SER A 470 26.11 -45.90 -36.80
C SER A 470 26.85 -46.03 -38.12
N GLU A 471 28.09 -46.48 -38.03
CA GLU A 471 28.97 -46.85 -39.14
C GLU A 471 28.22 -47.74 -40.14
N GLU A 472 28.36 -47.35 -41.40
CA GLU A 472 27.91 -48.07 -42.59
C GLU A 472 28.72 -49.37 -42.71
N PRO A 473 28.10 -50.57 -42.70
CA PRO A 473 28.84 -51.81 -42.86
C PRO A 473 29.18 -52.03 -44.34
N ASP A 474 30.47 -52.17 -44.61
CA ASP A 474 31.06 -52.54 -45.89
C ASP A 474 30.36 -53.78 -46.49
N ALA A 475 29.89 -53.65 -47.73
CA ALA A 475 29.31 -54.72 -48.51
C ALA A 475 30.40 -55.65 -49.07
N GLU A 476 30.43 -56.91 -48.61
CA GLU A 476 31.17 -58.00 -49.23
C GLU A 476 30.53 -58.39 -50.59
N PRO A 477 31.29 -58.50 -51.69
CA PRO A 477 30.79 -59.05 -52.93
C PRO A 477 30.81 -60.59 -52.93
N ILE A 478 29.62 -61.17 -53.13
CA ILE A 478 29.41 -62.60 -53.36
C ILE A 478 30.04 -63.00 -54.70
N ALA A 479 30.98 -63.96 -54.66
CA ALA A 479 31.38 -64.76 -55.81
C ALA A 479 30.84 -66.18 -55.62
N GLY A 480 30.02 -66.66 -56.57
CA GLY A 480 29.65 -68.08 -56.71
C GLY A 480 30.84 -68.93 -57.17
N PRO A 481 30.70 -70.24 -57.44
CA PRO A 481 29.47 -71.02 -57.75
C PRO A 481 28.95 -71.94 -56.65
#